data_AF-A0A845YK09-F1
#
_entry.id   AF-A0A845YK09-F1
#
_cell.length_a   1.000
_cell.length_b   1.000
_cell.length_c   1.000
_cell.angle_alpha   90.00
_cell.angle_beta   90.00
_cell.angle_gamma   90.00
#
_symmetry.space_group_name_H-M   'P 1'
#
loop_
_entity.id
_entity.type
_entity.pdbx_description
1 polymer ?
#
loop_
_entity_poly.entity_id
_entity_poly.type
_entity_poly.pdbx_seq_one_letter_code
_entity_poly.pdbx_strand_id
1 'polypeptide(L)'
;GSYFFSEWFHLRFAQRHMQMCSDSLSHKVMCLTGRFSLFRAETALKPSFAAQLEQDYLNDWLWGRFKFLSGDDKSTWYWLLRHKYDMFYVPDAIVNSIETLSGSVVDRAYNNMRRWYGNMLRNNGRAISLGPVTTGWFTWWSLCDQRISFWTCLITPGFLLLSLLQGYWKAAAVVVFWVITSRSLMLMLTFWGRDSTLKLIHLPLLLLSQWGGSLVKIWTQMNLAQQKWTNRSSQSISAHGQGVERAVKLGTSRLLLYVQLFVFGIFLCWLTGNLSPAWDIAGLRLNQQTSANPAPQVIEVMDHGVWPNDGQDDGKALQALIDTLSAESSANHPVELRLPIGELELQQPVTISRSQLTLKGQGPGRTVLAAHFDRSKASSILQVQPSRSAALDHIHFTGFTLQPTDTAAIARLDGISLQQVVDSSLSNLAIAAGLREPLMLDQTKNIKVEHVAVQGRPIQPPANTEKLAKSM
;
A
#
# COMPACT_ATOMS: atom_id res chain seq x y z
N GLY A 1 8.76 39.64 -13.36
CA GLY A 1 7.84 38.53 -13.68
C GLY A 1 6.69 38.50 -12.70
N SER A 2 5.72 37.60 -12.87
CA SER A 2 4.60 37.43 -11.92
C SER A 2 5.10 37.09 -10.51
N TYR A 3 4.38 37.55 -9.48
CA TYR A 3 4.63 37.22 -8.07
C TYR A 3 4.78 35.70 -7.84
N PHE A 4 3.86 34.91 -8.40
CA PHE A 4 3.88 33.45 -8.28
C PHE A 4 5.16 32.83 -8.84
N PHE A 5 5.64 33.35 -9.98
CA PHE A 5 6.88 32.88 -10.60
C PHE A 5 8.10 33.28 -9.76
N SER A 6 8.10 34.48 -9.18
CA SER A 6 9.15 34.93 -8.26
C SER A 6 9.26 34.00 -7.05
N GLU A 7 8.13 33.74 -6.38
CA GLU A 7 8.07 32.86 -5.20
C GLU A 7 8.46 31.42 -5.52
N TRP A 8 8.11 30.94 -6.71
CA TRP A 8 8.56 29.64 -7.19
C TRP A 8 10.08 29.55 -7.31
N PHE A 9 10.73 30.61 -7.79
CA PHE A 9 12.20 30.67 -7.85
C PHE A 9 12.83 30.77 -6.47
N HIS A 10 12.28 31.56 -5.55
CA HIS A 10 12.74 31.62 -4.15
C HIS A 10 12.73 30.22 -3.51
N LEU A 11 11.61 29.51 -3.61
CA LEU A 11 11.47 28.13 -3.13
C LEU A 11 12.51 27.21 -3.79
N ARG A 12 12.61 27.23 -5.12
CA ARG A 12 13.56 26.39 -5.88
C ARG A 12 15.00 26.65 -5.47
N PHE A 13 15.39 27.91 -5.27
CA PHE A 13 16.74 28.27 -4.87
C PHE A 13 17.05 27.90 -3.43
N ALA A 14 16.08 28.04 -2.51
CA ALA A 14 16.25 27.60 -1.13
C ALA A 14 16.46 26.08 -1.07
N GLN A 15 15.63 25.30 -1.76
CA GLN A 15 15.78 23.84 -1.86
C GLN A 15 17.13 23.44 -2.47
N ARG A 16 17.54 24.10 -3.56
CA ARG A 16 18.81 23.81 -4.22
C ARG A 16 20.01 24.18 -3.38
N HIS A 17 19.95 25.28 -2.64
CA HIS A 17 21.03 25.66 -1.75
C HIS A 17 21.23 24.61 -0.66
N MET A 18 20.15 24.23 0.05
CA MET A 18 20.23 23.18 1.08
C MET A 18 20.77 21.86 0.51
N GLN A 19 20.26 21.44 -0.66
CA GLN A 19 20.76 20.24 -1.34
C GLN A 19 22.26 20.32 -1.64
N MET A 20 22.73 21.45 -2.19
CA MET A 20 24.14 21.62 -2.55
C MET A 20 25.06 21.71 -1.33
N CYS A 21 24.61 22.33 -0.24
CA CYS A 21 25.35 22.31 1.02
C CYS A 21 25.52 20.86 1.52
N SER A 22 24.47 20.05 1.47
CA SER A 22 24.54 18.62 1.83
C SER A 22 25.46 17.84 0.90
N ASP A 23 25.30 17.99 -0.43
CA ASP A 23 26.12 17.27 -1.42
C ASP A 23 27.61 17.63 -1.26
N SER A 24 27.92 18.90 -0.99
CA SER A 24 29.28 19.41 -0.87
C SER A 24 30.09 18.75 0.25
N LEU A 25 29.44 18.26 1.31
CA LEU A 25 30.11 17.54 2.39
C LEU A 25 30.72 16.22 1.92
N SER A 26 30.27 15.68 0.79
CA SER A 26 30.82 14.46 0.19
C SER A 26 32.00 14.69 -0.75
N HIS A 27 32.48 15.95 -0.88
CA HIS A 27 33.46 16.39 -1.88
C HIS A 27 33.03 16.14 -3.34
N LYS A 28 31.76 15.80 -3.55
CA LYS A 28 31.15 15.52 -4.85
C LYS A 28 29.78 16.19 -4.90
N VAL A 29 29.65 17.27 -5.69
CA VAL A 29 28.36 17.96 -5.86
C VAL A 29 27.59 17.44 -7.06
N MET A 30 26.26 17.53 -7.01
CA MET A 30 25.46 17.42 -8.23
C MET A 30 25.60 18.66 -9.09
N CYS A 31 25.50 18.52 -10.41
CA CYS A 31 25.54 19.70 -11.28
C CYS A 31 24.36 20.64 -11.01
N LEU A 32 24.72 21.89 -10.77
CA LEU A 32 23.86 23.02 -10.47
C LEU A 32 23.69 23.88 -11.72
N THR A 33 22.82 23.43 -12.63
CA THR A 33 22.63 24.06 -13.95
C THR A 33 22.16 25.51 -13.83
N GLY A 34 22.73 26.41 -14.64
CA GLY A 34 22.38 27.84 -14.64
C GLY A 34 22.97 28.63 -13.48
N ARG A 35 24.04 28.13 -12.85
CA ARG A 35 24.83 28.87 -11.87
C ARG A 35 26.29 28.98 -12.29
N PHE A 36 26.95 29.98 -11.70
CA PHE A 36 28.36 30.25 -11.93
C PHE A 36 29.21 29.09 -11.39
N SER A 37 30.01 28.47 -12.27
CA SER A 37 30.94 27.40 -11.93
C SER A 37 32.35 27.88 -12.20
N LEU A 38 33.25 27.66 -11.26
CA LEU A 38 34.67 27.93 -11.41
C LEU A 38 35.41 26.61 -11.60
N PHE A 39 36.25 26.55 -12.62
CA PHE A 39 37.09 25.39 -12.93
C PHE A 39 38.56 25.77 -12.76
N ARG A 40 39.39 24.84 -12.30
CA ARG A 40 40.84 25.03 -12.33
C ARG A 40 41.29 25.21 -13.77
N ALA A 41 42.18 26.17 -14.02
CA ALA A 41 42.67 26.48 -15.36
C ALA A 41 43.28 25.24 -16.05
N GLU A 42 44.07 24.46 -15.31
CA GLU A 42 44.63 23.20 -15.78
C GLU A 42 43.58 22.20 -16.30
N THR A 43 42.38 22.20 -15.72
CA THR A 43 41.29 21.30 -16.09
C THR A 43 40.56 21.84 -17.31
N ALA A 44 40.26 23.14 -17.31
CA ALA A 44 39.55 23.80 -18.41
C ALA A 44 40.35 23.78 -19.72
N LEU A 45 41.69 23.82 -19.63
CA LEU A 45 42.59 23.80 -20.79
C LEU A 45 42.88 22.40 -21.33
N LYS A 46 42.39 21.31 -20.70
CA LYS A 46 42.57 19.96 -21.23
C LYS A 46 41.79 19.80 -22.55
N PRO A 47 42.43 19.30 -23.63
CA PRO A 47 41.73 19.07 -24.90
C PRO A 47 40.50 18.15 -24.76
N SER A 48 40.58 17.14 -23.88
CA SER A 48 39.46 16.24 -23.59
C SER A 48 38.28 16.92 -22.90
N PHE A 49 38.52 17.98 -22.13
CA PHE A 49 37.46 18.75 -21.47
C PHE A 49 36.70 19.58 -22.51
N ALA A 50 37.42 20.30 -23.38
CA ALA A 50 36.84 21.05 -24.48
C ALA A 50 36.09 20.13 -25.46
N ALA A 51 36.68 19.00 -25.84
CA ALA A 51 36.06 18.01 -26.72
C ALA A 51 34.77 17.41 -26.12
N GLN A 52 34.77 17.10 -24.82
CA GLN A 52 33.56 16.64 -24.12
C GLN A 52 32.46 17.68 -24.17
N LEU A 53 32.77 18.97 -23.98
CA LEU A 53 31.79 20.05 -24.04
C LEU A 53 31.25 20.28 -25.46
N GLU A 54 32.12 20.19 -26.46
CA GLU A 54 31.77 20.48 -27.86
C GLU A 54 30.99 19.33 -28.51
N GLN A 55 31.33 18.09 -28.20
CA GLN A 55 30.88 16.90 -28.93
C GLN A 55 30.02 15.95 -28.09
N ASP A 56 29.55 16.35 -26.90
CA ASP A 56 28.82 15.43 -26.03
C ASP A 56 27.59 14.82 -26.69
N TYR A 57 27.41 13.52 -26.48
CA TYR A 57 26.30 12.76 -27.02
C TYR A 57 25.82 11.69 -26.04
N LEU A 58 24.60 11.22 -26.26
CA LEU A 58 24.06 10.04 -25.60
C LEU A 58 23.71 9.00 -26.66
N ASN A 59 24.08 7.74 -26.40
CA ASN A 59 23.57 6.60 -27.14
C ASN A 59 22.37 6.06 -26.37
N ASP A 60 21.18 6.26 -26.91
CA ASP A 60 19.93 5.75 -26.35
C ASP A 60 19.42 4.57 -27.18
N TRP A 61 18.86 3.56 -26.51
CA TRP A 61 18.44 2.34 -27.16
C TRP A 61 17.25 2.54 -28.13
N LEU A 62 16.38 3.52 -27.85
CA LEU A 62 15.21 3.83 -28.68
C LEU A 62 15.52 4.93 -29.69
N TRP A 63 16.20 5.99 -29.22
CA TRP A 63 16.44 7.18 -30.02
C TRP A 63 17.72 7.16 -30.84
N GLY A 64 18.61 6.19 -30.59
CA GLY A 64 19.93 6.13 -31.19
C GLY A 64 20.90 7.15 -30.60
N ARG A 65 21.93 7.51 -31.36
CA ARG A 65 22.90 8.53 -30.96
C ARG A 65 22.34 9.93 -31.20
N PHE A 66 22.30 10.77 -30.17
CA PHE A 66 21.96 12.19 -30.32
C PHE A 66 22.91 13.08 -29.53
N LYS A 67 23.27 14.21 -30.14
CA LYS A 67 24.15 15.22 -29.55
C LYS A 67 23.40 16.07 -28.53
N PHE A 68 24.08 16.48 -27.47
CA PHE A 68 23.54 17.49 -26.55
C PHE A 68 23.64 18.87 -27.18
N LEU A 69 22.68 19.76 -26.86
CA LEU A 69 22.81 21.17 -27.18
C LEU A 69 24.07 21.73 -26.50
N SER A 70 24.89 22.48 -27.24
CA SER A 70 26.20 22.96 -26.78
C SER A 70 26.08 23.84 -25.53
N GLY A 71 27.06 23.74 -24.62
CA GLY A 71 27.08 24.50 -23.36
C GLY A 71 26.31 23.86 -22.20
N ASP A 72 26.13 22.53 -22.19
CA ASP A 72 25.50 21.84 -21.05
C ASP A 72 26.46 21.77 -19.85
N ASP A 73 26.12 22.47 -18.76
CA ASP A 73 26.84 22.43 -17.47
C ASP A 73 27.01 20.98 -16.95
N LYS A 74 26.14 20.06 -17.39
CA LYS A 74 26.22 18.65 -17.02
C LYS A 74 27.34 17.91 -17.73
N SER A 75 27.76 18.32 -18.94
CA SER A 75 28.86 17.70 -19.68
C SER A 75 30.20 17.93 -18.98
N THR A 76 30.45 19.18 -18.53
CA THR A 76 31.65 19.52 -17.76
C THR A 76 31.64 18.88 -16.38
N TRP A 77 30.49 18.85 -15.71
CA TRP A 77 30.31 18.11 -14.45
C TRP A 77 30.59 16.62 -14.60
N TYR A 78 30.04 15.98 -15.62
CA TYR A 78 30.26 14.56 -15.87
C TYR A 78 31.74 14.26 -16.15
N TRP A 79 32.42 15.14 -16.90
CA TRP A 79 33.86 15.04 -17.12
C TRP A 79 34.62 15.06 -15.80
N LEU A 80 34.35 16.02 -14.91
CA LEU A 80 35.00 16.13 -13.61
C LEU A 80 34.77 14.89 -12.75
N LEU A 81 33.51 14.42 -12.72
CA LEU A 81 33.11 13.24 -11.95
C LEU A 81 33.84 11.98 -12.43
N ARG A 82 33.90 11.76 -13.74
CA ARG A 82 34.62 10.62 -14.35
C ARG A 82 36.12 10.64 -14.03
N HIS A 83 36.71 11.83 -13.93
CA HIS A 83 38.12 12.01 -13.58
C HIS A 83 38.35 12.15 -12.06
N LYS A 84 37.33 11.84 -11.24
CA LYS A 84 37.40 11.80 -9.77
C LYS A 84 37.79 13.14 -9.11
N TYR A 85 37.60 14.26 -9.79
CA TYR A 85 37.87 15.58 -9.20
C TYR A 85 36.97 15.84 -8.00
N ASP A 86 37.51 16.50 -6.99
CA ASP A 86 36.73 17.05 -5.89
C ASP A 86 36.03 18.33 -6.31
N MET A 87 34.78 18.43 -5.92
CA MET A 87 33.88 19.52 -6.26
C MET A 87 33.10 19.88 -5.01
N PHE A 88 33.07 21.17 -4.66
CA PHE A 88 32.37 21.67 -3.50
C PHE A 88 31.54 22.89 -3.87
N TYR A 89 30.49 23.12 -3.09
CA TYR A 89 29.62 24.28 -3.20
C TYR A 89 30.06 25.33 -2.18
N VAL A 90 30.15 26.59 -2.60
CA VAL A 90 30.46 27.71 -1.71
C VAL A 90 29.14 28.34 -1.26
N PRO A 91 28.67 28.10 -0.02
CA PRO A 91 27.36 28.56 0.42
C PRO A 91 27.26 30.08 0.53
N ASP A 92 28.36 30.75 0.90
CA ASP A 92 28.41 32.19 1.19
C ASP A 92 28.62 33.05 -0.07
N ALA A 93 28.90 32.43 -1.22
CA ALA A 93 29.08 33.14 -2.48
C ALA A 93 27.71 33.52 -3.07
N ILE A 94 27.41 34.82 -3.09
CA ILE A 94 26.19 35.36 -3.68
C ILE A 94 26.43 35.69 -5.15
N VAL A 95 25.67 35.04 -6.03
CA VAL A 95 25.67 35.30 -7.48
C VAL A 95 24.29 35.81 -7.87
N ASN A 96 24.21 37.08 -8.28
CA ASN A 96 22.97 37.72 -8.71
C ASN A 96 22.71 37.40 -10.19
N SER A 97 21.80 36.46 -10.45
CA SER A 97 21.34 36.16 -11.80
C SER A 97 20.22 37.11 -12.20
N ILE A 98 20.47 37.98 -13.18
CA ILE A 98 19.46 38.85 -13.77
C ILE A 98 18.85 38.13 -14.97
N GLU A 99 17.61 37.67 -14.85
CA GLU A 99 16.84 37.10 -15.97
C GLU A 99 15.56 37.92 -16.17
N THR A 100 15.40 38.48 -17.37
CA THR A 100 14.14 39.12 -17.79
C THR A 100 13.19 38.06 -18.35
N LEU A 101 12.01 37.96 -17.74
CA LEU A 101 11.02 36.94 -18.07
C LEU A 101 9.81 37.63 -18.68
N SER A 102 9.53 37.32 -19.94
CA SER A 102 8.33 37.73 -20.67
C SER A 102 7.50 36.50 -21.05
N GLY A 103 6.17 36.69 -21.18
CA GLY A 103 5.22 35.66 -21.59
C GLY A 103 4.53 34.91 -20.44
N SER A 104 3.85 33.82 -20.81
CA SER A 104 3.06 32.97 -19.89
C SER A 104 3.92 32.28 -18.84
N VAL A 105 3.51 32.41 -17.57
CA VAL A 105 4.16 31.83 -16.39
C VAL A 105 4.21 30.30 -16.47
N VAL A 106 3.09 29.68 -16.87
CA VAL A 106 2.94 28.22 -16.91
C VAL A 106 3.80 27.62 -18.01
N ASP A 107 3.75 28.18 -19.21
CA ASP A 107 4.54 27.69 -20.34
C ASP A 107 6.03 27.83 -20.07
N ARG A 108 6.45 28.95 -19.45
CA ARG A 108 7.84 29.16 -19.06
C ARG A 108 8.27 28.16 -17.99
N ALA A 109 7.44 27.93 -16.98
CA ALA A 109 7.72 26.95 -15.93
C ALA A 109 7.85 25.54 -16.52
N TYR A 110 6.93 25.12 -17.39
CA TYR A 110 6.97 23.84 -18.08
C TYR A 110 8.23 23.68 -18.95
N ASN A 111 8.56 24.68 -19.78
CA ASN A 111 9.75 24.64 -20.63
C ASN A 111 11.05 24.57 -19.80
N ASN A 112 11.12 25.33 -18.70
CA ASN A 112 12.24 25.27 -17.77
C ASN A 112 12.34 23.90 -17.09
N MET A 113 11.23 23.37 -16.57
CA MET A 113 11.19 22.03 -15.97
C MET A 113 11.62 20.95 -16.96
N ARG A 114 11.08 20.96 -18.19
CA ARG A 114 11.44 20.01 -19.25
C ARG A 114 12.94 20.08 -19.57
N ARG A 115 13.50 21.29 -19.66
CA ARG A 115 14.95 21.48 -19.86
C ARG A 115 15.77 20.92 -18.70
N TRP A 116 15.48 21.35 -17.47
CA TRP A 116 16.25 20.95 -16.29
C TRP A 116 16.17 19.45 -16.03
N TYR A 117 14.97 18.88 -16.11
CA TYR A 117 14.75 17.44 -15.91
C TYR A 117 15.28 16.61 -17.06
N GLY A 118 15.21 17.11 -18.30
CA GLY A 118 15.85 16.47 -19.45
C GLY A 118 17.37 16.40 -19.30
N ASN A 119 18.03 17.49 -18.90
CA ASN A 119 19.49 17.50 -18.66
C ASN A 119 19.87 16.58 -17.48
N MET A 120 19.03 16.54 -16.44
CA MET A 120 19.18 15.61 -15.32
C MET A 120 19.11 14.15 -15.80
N LEU A 121 18.02 13.74 -16.46
CA LEU A 121 17.80 12.34 -16.84
C LEU A 121 18.87 11.78 -17.78
N ARG A 122 19.32 12.58 -18.75
CA ARG A 122 20.37 12.20 -19.72
C ARG A 122 21.71 11.93 -19.06
N ASN A 123 22.09 12.74 -18.07
CA ASN A 123 23.39 12.62 -17.41
C ASN A 123 23.36 11.68 -16.20
N ASN A 124 22.23 11.55 -15.50
CA ASN A 124 22.11 10.67 -14.34
C ASN A 124 22.47 9.22 -14.68
N GLY A 125 22.04 8.70 -15.83
CA GLY A 125 22.35 7.32 -16.23
C GLY A 125 23.86 7.07 -16.37
N ARG A 126 24.55 7.97 -17.07
CA ARG A 126 26.01 7.89 -17.27
C ARG A 126 26.79 8.09 -15.97
N ALA A 127 26.31 8.95 -15.08
CA ALA A 127 26.93 9.18 -13.79
C ALA A 127 26.76 7.96 -12.86
N ILE A 128 25.56 7.38 -12.78
CA ILE A 128 25.30 6.16 -12.00
C ILE A 128 26.19 5.00 -12.47
N SER A 129 26.42 4.87 -13.79
CA SER A 129 27.28 3.82 -14.35
C SER A 129 28.77 3.97 -14.03
N LEU A 130 29.22 5.14 -13.53
CA LEU A 130 30.60 5.28 -13.00
C LEU A 130 30.79 4.58 -11.65
N GLY A 131 29.70 4.20 -10.98
CA GLY A 131 29.68 3.51 -9.70
C GLY A 131 29.94 4.43 -8.49
N PRO A 132 29.59 3.96 -7.28
CA PRO A 132 29.64 4.76 -6.05
C PRO A 132 31.05 5.19 -5.65
N VAL A 133 32.08 4.43 -6.04
CA VAL A 133 33.48 4.76 -5.74
C VAL A 133 33.95 6.01 -6.51
N THR A 134 33.53 6.15 -7.76
CA THR A 134 33.94 7.28 -8.61
C THR A 134 33.11 8.52 -8.31
N THR A 135 31.79 8.35 -8.13
CA THR A 135 30.88 9.48 -7.93
C THR A 135 30.79 9.97 -6.49
N GLY A 136 31.34 9.22 -5.53
CA GLY A 136 31.05 9.38 -4.10
C GLY A 136 29.74 8.70 -3.73
N TRP A 137 29.72 8.00 -2.58
CA TRP A 137 28.58 7.17 -2.19
C TRP A 137 27.29 7.98 -2.02
N PHE A 138 27.37 9.12 -1.34
CA PHE A 138 26.22 9.99 -1.11
C PHE A 138 25.64 10.52 -2.43
N THR A 139 26.47 11.13 -3.28
CA THR A 139 26.05 11.67 -4.59
C THR A 139 25.54 10.56 -5.51
N TRP A 140 26.15 9.37 -5.48
CA TRP A 140 25.66 8.20 -6.22
C TRP A 140 24.24 7.84 -5.80
N TRP A 141 24.00 7.75 -4.49
CA TRP A 141 22.69 7.48 -3.93
C TRP A 141 21.68 8.56 -4.31
N SER A 142 22.05 9.84 -4.24
CA SER A 142 21.19 10.94 -4.67
C SER A 142 20.82 10.87 -6.16
N LEU A 143 21.72 10.39 -7.03
CA LEU A 143 21.43 10.18 -8.45
C LEU A 143 20.44 9.02 -8.67
N CYS A 144 20.57 7.95 -7.89
CA CYS A 144 19.61 6.84 -7.87
C CYS A 144 18.24 7.31 -7.36
N ASP A 145 18.19 8.03 -6.25
CA ASP A 145 16.98 8.64 -5.71
C ASP A 145 16.27 9.49 -6.78
N GLN A 146 17.01 10.33 -7.51
CA GLN A 146 16.43 11.16 -8.57
C GLN A 146 15.70 10.38 -9.67
N ARG A 147 16.01 9.08 -9.87
CA ARG A 147 15.32 8.19 -10.82
C ARG A 147 14.06 7.56 -10.26
N ILE A 148 14.03 7.31 -8.96
CA ILE A 148 12.92 6.63 -8.28
C ILE A 148 11.90 7.67 -7.79
N SER A 149 12.38 8.81 -7.34
CA SER A 149 11.61 9.84 -6.64
C SER A 149 10.47 10.44 -7.45
N PHE A 150 10.55 10.46 -8.78
CA PHE A 150 9.42 10.96 -9.57
C PHE A 150 8.26 9.96 -9.72
N TRP A 151 8.46 8.68 -9.39
CA TRP A 151 7.36 7.73 -9.24
C TRP A 151 6.82 7.74 -7.81
N THR A 152 7.70 7.72 -6.81
CA THR A 152 7.28 7.69 -5.39
C THR A 152 6.57 8.97 -4.97
N CYS A 153 6.92 10.12 -5.54
CA CYS A 153 6.23 11.39 -5.31
C CYS A 153 4.77 11.39 -5.80
N LEU A 154 4.40 10.49 -6.72
CA LEU A 154 3.03 10.33 -7.21
C LEU A 154 2.21 9.32 -6.40
N ILE A 155 2.83 8.56 -5.50
CA ILE A 155 2.12 7.59 -4.66
C ILE A 155 1.12 8.30 -3.76
N THR A 156 1.55 9.35 -3.05
CA THR A 156 0.67 10.09 -2.13
C THR A 156 -0.53 10.75 -2.83
N PRO A 157 -0.37 11.54 -3.91
CA PRO A 157 -1.54 12.08 -4.62
C PRO A 157 -2.37 11.00 -5.32
N GLY A 158 -1.76 9.91 -5.79
CA GLY A 158 -2.49 8.76 -6.35
C GLY A 158 -3.37 8.05 -5.32
N PHE A 159 -2.81 7.77 -4.14
CA PHE A 159 -3.54 7.18 -3.03
C PHE A 159 -4.67 8.09 -2.51
N LEU A 160 -4.41 9.41 -2.44
CA LEU A 160 -5.44 10.39 -2.10
C LEU A 160 -6.59 10.37 -3.11
N LEU A 161 -6.28 10.39 -4.41
CA LEU A 161 -7.28 10.34 -5.47
C LEU A 161 -8.14 9.07 -5.39
N LEU A 162 -7.51 7.90 -5.24
CA LEU A 162 -8.22 6.63 -5.11
C LEU A 162 -9.11 6.59 -3.86
N SER A 163 -8.60 7.06 -2.72
CA SER A 163 -9.37 7.13 -1.48
C SER A 163 -10.61 8.01 -1.62
N LEU A 164 -10.49 9.15 -2.32
CA LEU A 164 -11.61 10.06 -2.58
C LEU A 164 -12.64 9.43 -3.53
N LEU A 165 -12.19 8.79 -4.61
CA LEU A 165 -13.06 8.13 -5.58
C LEU A 165 -13.85 6.96 -4.96
N GLN A 166 -13.27 6.29 -3.97
CA GLN A 166 -13.89 5.16 -3.26
C GLN A 166 -14.76 5.58 -2.07
N GLY A 167 -14.83 6.88 -1.76
CA GLY A 167 -15.58 7.38 -0.59
C GLY A 167 -14.91 7.07 0.75
N TYR A 168 -13.62 6.72 0.78
CA TYR A 168 -12.85 6.51 2.00
C TYR A 168 -12.37 7.84 2.61
N TRP A 169 -13.31 8.66 3.06
CA TRP A 169 -13.06 10.01 3.57
C TRP A 169 -12.07 10.08 4.74
N LYS A 170 -12.11 9.09 5.64
CA LYS A 170 -11.15 9.01 6.77
C LYS A 170 -9.72 8.83 6.29
N ALA A 171 -9.50 7.91 5.34
CA ALA A 171 -8.18 7.67 4.75
C ALA A 171 -7.69 8.92 3.99
N ALA A 172 -8.57 9.55 3.20
CA ALA A 172 -8.25 10.80 2.51
C ALA A 172 -7.86 11.92 3.49
N ALA A 173 -8.59 12.08 4.60
CA ALA A 173 -8.27 13.08 5.63
C ALA A 173 -6.90 12.84 6.29
N VAL A 174 -6.58 11.59 6.61
CA VAL A 174 -5.25 11.21 7.16
C VAL A 174 -4.14 11.56 6.17
N VAL A 175 -4.34 11.29 4.88
CA VAL A 175 -3.34 11.59 3.84
C VAL A 175 -3.16 13.09 3.66
N VAL A 176 -4.25 13.86 3.64
CA VAL A 176 -4.20 15.33 3.55
C VAL A 176 -3.46 15.90 4.76
N PHE A 177 -3.78 15.44 5.97
CA PHE A 177 -3.09 15.83 7.19
C PHE A 177 -1.59 15.51 7.13
N TRP A 178 -1.23 14.29 6.70
CA TRP A 178 0.16 13.88 6.53
C TRP A 178 0.90 14.76 5.52
N VAL A 179 0.29 15.07 4.38
CA VAL A 179 0.88 15.95 3.36
C VAL A 179 1.09 17.35 3.92
N ILE A 180 0.09 17.95 4.55
CA ILE A 180 0.22 19.31 5.11
C ILE A 180 1.31 19.35 6.17
N THR A 181 1.32 18.40 7.11
CA THR A 181 2.30 18.35 8.20
C THR A 181 3.71 18.12 7.68
N SER A 182 3.93 17.07 6.89
CA SER A 182 5.27 16.72 6.38
C SER A 182 5.86 17.79 5.44
N ARG A 183 5.03 18.41 4.60
CA ARG A 183 5.48 19.45 3.66
C ARG A 183 5.70 20.79 4.33
N SER A 184 4.90 21.13 5.35
CA SER A 184 5.15 22.31 6.18
C SER A 184 6.46 22.18 6.96
N LEU A 185 6.73 21.00 7.53
CA LEU A 185 8.01 20.73 8.19
C LEU A 185 9.19 20.85 7.21
N MET A 186 9.08 20.23 6.03
CA MET A 186 10.10 20.35 4.98
C MET A 186 10.36 21.81 4.58
N LEU A 187 9.31 22.62 4.45
CA LEU A 187 9.44 24.04 4.14
C LEU A 187 10.09 24.82 5.27
N MET A 188 9.70 24.57 6.53
CA MET A 188 10.36 25.18 7.68
C MET A 188 11.85 24.89 7.67
N LEU A 189 12.26 23.64 7.47
CA LEU A 189 13.67 23.28 7.37
C LEU A 189 14.34 23.98 6.18
N THR A 190 13.70 23.98 5.01
CA THR A 190 14.25 24.58 3.78
C THR A 190 14.56 26.07 3.94
N PHE A 191 13.73 26.80 4.70
CA PHE A 191 13.87 28.24 4.93
C PHE A 191 14.53 28.59 6.27
N TRP A 192 14.86 27.60 7.09
CA TRP A 192 15.48 27.83 8.40
C TRP A 192 16.82 28.55 8.26
N GLY A 193 16.97 29.68 8.98
CA GLY A 193 18.21 30.46 8.99
C GLY A 193 18.55 31.14 7.64
N ARG A 194 17.56 31.36 6.77
CA ARG A 194 17.75 32.05 5.48
C ARG A 194 17.14 33.44 5.48
N ASP A 195 17.72 34.33 4.68
CA ASP A 195 17.17 35.69 4.46
C ASP A 195 15.82 35.68 3.74
N SER A 196 15.57 34.66 2.91
CA SER A 196 14.28 34.51 2.25
C SER A 196 13.26 34.02 3.27
N THR A 197 12.16 34.75 3.42
CA THR A 197 11.10 34.39 4.35
C THR A 197 10.23 33.26 3.82
N LEU A 198 9.82 32.33 4.70
CA LEU A 198 8.81 31.33 4.40
C LEU A 198 7.44 32.00 4.30
N LYS A 199 6.72 31.73 3.21
CA LYS A 199 5.38 32.27 2.93
C LYS A 199 4.39 31.13 2.72
N LEU A 200 3.12 31.38 3.02
CA LEU A 200 2.05 30.38 2.86
C LEU A 200 1.94 29.86 1.41
N ILE A 201 2.24 30.70 0.42
CA ILE A 201 2.24 30.33 -1.01
C ILE A 201 3.30 29.28 -1.36
N HIS A 202 4.34 29.08 -0.54
CA HIS A 202 5.38 28.08 -0.81
C HIS A 202 4.85 26.64 -0.68
N LEU A 203 3.81 26.40 0.13
CA LEU A 203 3.19 25.09 0.26
C LEU A 203 2.53 24.58 -1.04
N PRO A 204 1.57 25.31 -1.65
CA PRO A 204 1.02 24.88 -2.93
C PRO A 204 2.10 24.88 -4.04
N LEU A 205 3.05 25.82 -4.02
CA LEU A 205 4.17 25.83 -4.98
C LEU A 205 5.05 24.58 -4.87
N LEU A 206 5.30 24.10 -3.66
CA LEU A 206 6.06 22.88 -3.40
C LEU A 206 5.34 21.67 -3.97
N LEU A 207 4.05 21.52 -3.68
CA LEU A 207 3.23 20.41 -4.16
C LEU A 207 3.15 20.40 -5.69
N LEU A 208 2.87 21.56 -6.30
CA LEU A 208 2.85 21.71 -7.76
C LEU A 208 4.20 21.38 -8.39
N SER A 209 5.31 21.80 -7.76
CA SER A 209 6.66 21.50 -8.23
C SER A 209 7.00 20.02 -8.12
N GLN A 210 6.58 19.36 -7.05
CA GLN A 210 6.85 17.94 -6.81
C GLN A 210 5.98 17.05 -7.70
N TRP A 211 4.66 17.23 -7.70
CA TRP A 211 3.73 16.40 -8.47
C TRP A 211 3.80 16.74 -9.97
N GLY A 212 3.68 18.02 -10.33
CA GLY A 212 3.80 18.46 -11.71
C GLY A 212 5.20 18.18 -12.29
N GLY A 213 6.25 18.42 -11.50
CA GLY A 213 7.61 18.08 -11.91
C GLY A 213 7.84 16.58 -12.10
N SER A 214 7.16 15.73 -11.32
CA SER A 214 7.22 14.28 -11.49
C SER A 214 6.55 13.82 -12.78
N LEU A 215 5.38 14.36 -13.12
CA LEU A 215 4.71 14.09 -14.40
C LEU A 215 5.58 14.54 -15.59
N VAL A 216 6.19 15.73 -15.50
CA VAL A 216 7.12 16.21 -16.54
C VAL A 216 8.33 15.29 -16.68
N LYS A 217 8.88 14.77 -15.58
CA LYS A 217 10.00 13.81 -15.60
C LYS A 217 9.63 12.49 -16.28
N ILE A 218 8.48 11.91 -15.94
CA ILE A 218 7.99 10.66 -16.56
C ILE A 218 7.83 10.84 -18.07
N TRP A 219 7.20 11.94 -18.49
CA TRP A 219 7.06 12.26 -19.90
C TRP A 219 8.42 12.50 -20.59
N THR A 220 9.33 13.24 -19.94
CA THR A 220 10.65 13.57 -20.49
C THR A 220 11.56 12.35 -20.60
N GLN A 221 11.44 11.39 -19.67
CA GLN A 221 12.20 10.13 -19.70
C GLN A 221 11.94 9.33 -20.97
N MET A 222 10.71 9.34 -21.48
CA MET A 222 10.37 8.66 -22.74
C MET A 222 10.75 9.47 -23.97
N ASN A 223 11.07 10.76 -23.82
CA ASN A 223 11.31 11.72 -24.91
C ASN A 223 12.68 12.42 -24.79
N LEU A 224 13.72 11.73 -24.30
CA LEU A 224 15.04 12.32 -24.00
C LEU A 224 15.72 13.00 -25.19
N ALA A 225 15.51 12.49 -26.41
CA ALA A 225 16.10 13.07 -27.62
C ALA A 225 15.46 14.41 -28.01
N GLN A 226 14.24 14.70 -27.56
CA GLN A 226 13.52 15.92 -27.91
C GLN A 226 13.94 17.09 -27.02
N GLN A 227 14.97 17.82 -27.45
CA GLN A 227 15.51 18.97 -26.75
C GLN A 227 14.97 20.26 -27.35
N LYS A 228 14.57 21.21 -26.50
CA LYS A 228 14.14 22.55 -26.92
C LYS A 228 14.74 23.59 -25.98
N TRP A 229 15.41 24.59 -26.53
CA TRP A 229 15.95 25.73 -25.79
C TRP A 229 15.32 27.01 -26.34
N THR A 230 14.38 27.57 -25.59
CA THR A 230 13.62 28.76 -26.00
C THR A 230 14.36 30.08 -25.78
N ASN A 231 15.52 30.06 -25.10
CA ASN A 231 16.37 31.23 -24.91
C ASN A 231 17.58 31.11 -25.85
N ARG A 232 17.92 32.18 -26.58
CA ARG A 232 18.91 32.22 -27.69
C ARG A 232 18.43 31.48 -28.95
N SER A 233 17.76 32.22 -29.83
CA SER A 233 17.34 31.83 -31.20
C SER A 233 16.51 30.53 -31.35
N SER A 234 15.92 30.02 -30.27
CA SER A 234 15.02 28.85 -30.28
C SER A 234 15.63 27.61 -30.95
N GLN A 235 16.67 27.02 -30.34
CA GLN A 235 17.25 25.77 -30.83
C GLN A 235 16.39 24.57 -30.44
N SER A 236 16.17 23.63 -31.36
CA SER A 236 15.51 22.37 -31.05
C SER A 236 16.20 21.20 -31.77
N ILE A 237 16.38 20.10 -31.04
CA ILE A 237 16.82 18.82 -31.60
C ILE A 237 15.62 17.89 -31.48
N SER A 238 15.18 17.38 -32.63
CA SER A 238 14.13 16.36 -32.68
C SER A 238 14.74 14.97 -32.78
N ALA A 239 13.93 13.94 -32.50
CA ALA A 239 14.34 12.55 -32.62
C ALA A 239 14.95 12.23 -33.99
N HIS A 240 16.06 11.50 -33.99
CA HIS A 240 16.73 11.05 -35.22
C HIS A 240 15.86 10.01 -35.96
N GLY A 241 15.70 10.17 -37.27
CA GLY A 241 14.93 9.28 -38.16
C GLY A 241 13.99 10.04 -39.11
N GLN A 242 13.74 9.48 -40.30
CA GLN A 242 12.81 10.02 -41.30
C GLN A 242 11.64 9.05 -41.55
N GLY A 243 10.48 9.58 -41.95
CA GLY A 243 9.31 8.78 -42.34
C GLY A 243 8.87 7.76 -41.28
N VAL A 244 8.85 6.48 -41.69
CA VAL A 244 8.37 5.34 -40.88
C VAL A 244 9.21 5.13 -39.62
N GLU A 245 10.54 5.27 -39.70
CA GLU A 245 11.43 5.08 -38.53
C GLU A 245 11.06 6.04 -37.40
N ARG A 246 10.81 7.31 -37.74
CA ARG A 246 10.40 8.32 -36.77
C ARG A 246 9.02 8.00 -36.19
N ALA A 247 8.08 7.54 -37.01
CA ALA A 247 6.75 7.15 -36.56
C ALA A 247 6.81 5.96 -35.58
N VAL A 248 7.62 4.94 -35.88
CA VAL A 248 7.85 3.78 -35.00
C VAL A 248 8.47 4.24 -33.68
N LYS A 249 9.57 5.01 -33.71
CA LYS A 249 10.21 5.49 -32.48
C LYS A 249 9.27 6.31 -31.59
N LEU A 250 8.49 7.22 -32.18
CA LEU A 250 7.48 7.99 -31.46
C LEU A 250 6.33 7.12 -30.93
N GLY A 251 5.87 6.15 -31.72
CA GLY A 251 4.87 5.18 -31.33
C GLY A 251 5.31 4.33 -30.14
N THR A 252 6.52 3.75 -30.21
CA THR A 252 7.13 2.98 -29.13
C THR A 252 7.34 3.83 -27.87
N SER A 253 7.85 5.06 -28.01
CA SER A 253 7.99 5.99 -26.88
C SER A 253 6.66 6.24 -26.17
N ARG A 254 5.58 6.49 -26.92
CA ARG A 254 4.23 6.69 -26.39
C ARG A 254 3.67 5.42 -25.75
N LEU A 255 3.83 4.27 -26.40
CA LEU A 255 3.40 2.99 -25.88
C LEU A 255 4.06 2.71 -24.52
N LEU A 256 5.38 2.88 -24.41
CA LEU A 256 6.11 2.67 -23.17
C LEU A 256 5.68 3.63 -22.07
N LEU A 257 5.41 4.90 -22.41
CA LEU A 257 4.85 5.86 -21.47
C LEU A 257 3.51 5.35 -20.91
N TYR A 258 2.58 4.94 -21.78
CA TYR A 258 1.28 4.43 -21.35
C TYR A 258 1.39 3.13 -20.56
N VAL A 259 2.26 2.20 -20.96
CA VAL A 259 2.52 0.97 -20.22
C VAL A 259 3.06 1.28 -18.82
N GLN A 260 4.01 2.20 -18.69
CA GLN A 260 4.54 2.59 -17.38
C GLN A 260 3.47 3.24 -16.50
N LEU A 261 2.64 4.14 -17.05
CA LEU A 261 1.53 4.74 -16.33
C LEU A 261 0.47 3.71 -15.93
N PHE A 262 0.19 2.73 -16.79
CA PHE A 262 -0.73 1.64 -16.53
C PHE A 262 -0.21 0.72 -15.42
N VAL A 263 1.06 0.32 -15.48
CA VAL A 263 1.72 -0.46 -14.42
C VAL A 263 1.73 0.30 -13.10
N PHE A 264 1.98 1.62 -13.12
CA PHE A 264 1.89 2.45 -11.94
C PHE A 264 0.45 2.52 -11.39
N GLY A 265 -0.55 2.61 -12.27
CA GLY A 265 -1.96 2.54 -11.89
C GLY A 265 -2.32 1.21 -11.21
N ILE A 266 -1.90 0.08 -11.78
CA ILE A 266 -2.06 -1.26 -11.16
C ILE A 266 -1.37 -1.29 -9.79
N PHE A 267 -0.15 -0.75 -9.70
CA PHE A 267 0.57 -0.68 -8.44
C PHE A 267 -0.18 0.13 -7.37
N LEU A 268 -0.82 1.24 -7.74
CA LEU A 268 -1.66 2.02 -6.80
C LEU A 268 -2.94 1.27 -6.39
N CYS A 269 -3.60 0.60 -7.33
CA CYS A 269 -4.75 -0.25 -7.03
C CYS A 269 -4.38 -1.42 -6.12
N TRP A 270 -3.18 -1.98 -6.31
CA TRP A 270 -2.63 -3.00 -5.42
C TRP A 270 -2.34 -2.47 -4.02
N LEU A 271 -1.68 -1.31 -3.94
CA LEU A 271 -1.37 -0.66 -2.67
C LEU A 271 -2.62 -0.30 -1.85
N THR A 272 -3.74 -0.03 -2.53
CA THR A 272 -5.03 0.29 -1.91
C THR A 272 -5.89 -0.96 -1.63
N GLY A 273 -5.40 -2.16 -1.97
CA GLY A 273 -6.14 -3.41 -1.79
C GLY A 273 -7.28 -3.64 -2.77
N ASN A 274 -7.41 -2.82 -3.82
CA ASN A 274 -8.45 -2.94 -4.85
C ASN A 274 -8.11 -3.98 -5.92
N LEU A 275 -6.81 -4.23 -6.13
CA LEU A 275 -6.33 -5.30 -6.99
C LEU A 275 -5.34 -6.14 -6.21
N SER A 276 -5.36 -7.44 -6.42
CA SER A 276 -4.35 -8.35 -5.92
C SER A 276 -3.79 -9.12 -7.12
N PRO A 277 -2.69 -8.64 -7.74
CA PRO A 277 -2.22 -9.18 -9.02
C PRO A 277 -2.00 -10.70 -9.00
N ALA A 278 -1.62 -11.27 -7.86
CA ALA A 278 -1.46 -12.72 -7.69
C ALA A 278 -2.80 -13.49 -7.77
N TRP A 279 -3.90 -12.92 -7.27
CA TRP A 279 -5.21 -13.57 -7.25
C TRP A 279 -6.08 -13.17 -8.45
N ASP A 280 -5.99 -11.92 -8.89
CA ASP A 280 -6.79 -11.41 -10.01
C ASP A 280 -6.31 -11.98 -11.35
N ILE A 281 -5.01 -12.28 -11.51
CA ILE A 281 -4.48 -13.00 -12.67
C ILE A 281 -4.82 -14.50 -12.57
N ALA A 282 -4.89 -15.06 -11.35
CA ALA A 282 -5.35 -16.43 -11.14
C ALA A 282 -6.85 -16.61 -11.47
N GLY A 283 -7.65 -15.52 -11.42
CA GLY A 283 -9.05 -15.47 -11.86
C GLY A 283 -9.29 -15.64 -13.37
N LEU A 284 -8.23 -15.72 -14.20
CA LEU A 284 -8.33 -16.17 -15.60
C LEU A 284 -8.43 -17.71 -15.74
N ARG A 285 -8.33 -18.47 -14.64
CA ARG A 285 -8.76 -19.86 -14.61
C ARG A 285 -10.24 -19.91 -14.24
N LEU A 286 -11.04 -20.43 -15.17
CA LEU A 286 -12.45 -20.77 -14.97
C LEU A 286 -12.65 -21.48 -13.62
N ASN A 287 -13.70 -21.06 -12.93
CA ASN A 287 -14.29 -21.65 -11.72
C ASN A 287 -13.57 -21.34 -10.40
N GLN A 288 -13.80 -20.13 -9.89
CA GLN A 288 -14.28 -19.99 -8.52
C GLN A 288 -15.08 -18.70 -8.42
N GLN A 289 -16.40 -18.83 -8.30
CA GLN A 289 -17.25 -17.74 -7.83
C GLN A 289 -16.79 -17.40 -6.41
N THR A 290 -16.03 -16.32 -6.26
CA THR A 290 -16.08 -15.55 -5.02
C THR A 290 -17.47 -14.95 -4.94
N SER A 291 -18.42 -15.74 -4.44
CA SER A 291 -19.64 -15.18 -3.88
C SER A 291 -19.19 -14.19 -2.82
N ALA A 292 -19.46 -12.91 -3.04
CA ALA A 292 -19.43 -11.94 -1.97
C ALA A 292 -20.36 -12.49 -0.88
N ASN A 293 -19.79 -12.98 0.22
CA ASN A 293 -20.62 -13.42 1.35
C ASN A 293 -21.44 -12.19 1.78
N PRO A 294 -22.77 -12.23 1.68
CA PRO A 294 -23.59 -11.14 2.19
C PRO A 294 -23.26 -10.94 3.67
N ALA A 295 -23.24 -9.69 4.14
CA ALA A 295 -23.00 -9.42 5.55
C ALA A 295 -23.98 -10.23 6.41
N PRO A 296 -23.50 -10.92 7.47
CA PRO A 296 -24.36 -11.73 8.30
C PRO A 296 -25.44 -10.88 8.95
N GLN A 297 -26.67 -11.37 8.97
CA GLN A 297 -27.73 -10.79 9.78
C GLN A 297 -27.36 -10.99 11.25
N VAL A 298 -27.11 -9.90 11.96
CA VAL A 298 -26.76 -9.93 13.38
C VAL A 298 -28.02 -9.92 14.22
N ILE A 299 -28.17 -10.89 15.11
CA ILE A 299 -29.30 -11.02 16.02
C ILE A 299 -28.75 -11.10 17.45
N GLU A 300 -29.16 -10.16 18.30
CA GLU A 300 -28.88 -10.21 19.74
C GLU A 300 -29.90 -11.16 20.39
N VAL A 301 -29.46 -12.25 21.03
CA VAL A 301 -30.40 -13.28 21.51
C VAL A 301 -31.30 -12.80 22.66
N MET A 302 -30.91 -11.73 23.36
CA MET A 302 -31.70 -11.11 24.43
C MET A 302 -33.04 -10.56 23.92
N ASP A 303 -33.08 -10.05 22.69
CA ASP A 303 -34.32 -9.55 22.07
C ASP A 303 -35.34 -10.68 21.84
N HIS A 304 -34.89 -11.93 21.95
CA HIS A 304 -35.67 -13.15 21.74
C HIS A 304 -35.86 -13.97 23.02
N GLY A 305 -35.63 -13.38 24.19
CA GLY A 305 -35.98 -14.00 25.47
C GLY A 305 -34.89 -14.88 26.09
N VAL A 306 -33.63 -14.77 25.64
CA VAL A 306 -32.46 -15.42 26.26
C VAL A 306 -31.81 -14.42 27.21
N TRP A 307 -32.03 -14.59 28.52
CA TRP A 307 -31.67 -13.62 29.55
C TRP A 307 -30.70 -14.23 30.56
N PRO A 308 -29.45 -13.72 30.68
CA PRO A 308 -28.47 -14.32 31.55
C PRO A 308 -28.77 -14.09 33.03
N ASN A 309 -28.46 -15.12 33.84
CA ASN A 309 -28.57 -15.15 35.31
C ASN A 309 -30.00 -14.95 35.85
N ASP A 310 -31.04 -15.28 35.08
CA ASP A 310 -32.43 -15.18 35.54
C ASP A 310 -32.97 -16.49 36.15
N GLY A 311 -32.21 -17.59 36.04
CA GLY A 311 -32.56 -18.91 36.55
C GLY A 311 -33.66 -19.64 35.75
N GLN A 312 -34.04 -19.12 34.58
CA GLN A 312 -35.03 -19.74 33.68
C GLN A 312 -34.34 -20.50 32.55
N ASP A 313 -35.06 -21.37 31.83
CA ASP A 313 -34.48 -22.16 30.74
C ASP A 313 -34.26 -21.32 29.46
N ASP A 314 -33.06 -20.75 29.35
CA ASP A 314 -32.56 -20.04 28.17
C ASP A 314 -32.43 -20.95 26.94
N GLY A 315 -32.18 -22.25 27.16
CA GLY A 315 -32.03 -23.23 26.09
C GLY A 315 -33.30 -23.36 25.24
N LYS A 316 -34.47 -23.14 25.83
CA LYS A 316 -35.75 -23.13 25.12
C LYS A 316 -35.92 -21.94 24.20
N ALA A 317 -35.61 -20.75 24.67
CA ALA A 317 -35.67 -19.53 23.85
C ALA A 317 -34.65 -19.56 22.72
N LEU A 318 -33.42 -20.01 23.01
CA LEU A 318 -32.37 -20.14 22.01
C LEU A 318 -32.70 -21.18 20.93
N GLN A 319 -33.24 -22.35 21.32
CA GLN A 319 -33.67 -23.37 20.36
C GLN A 319 -34.80 -22.85 19.47
N ALA A 320 -35.82 -22.20 20.04
CA ALA A 320 -36.94 -21.66 19.27
C ALA A 320 -36.50 -20.61 18.24
N LEU A 321 -35.50 -19.78 18.58
CA LEU A 321 -34.89 -18.82 17.65
C LEU A 321 -34.19 -19.54 16.48
N ILE A 322 -33.38 -20.56 16.78
CA ILE A 322 -32.68 -21.35 15.75
C ILE A 322 -33.67 -22.10 14.85
N ASP A 323 -34.74 -22.64 15.41
CA ASP A 323 -35.79 -23.33 14.66
C ASP A 323 -36.52 -22.38 13.70
N THR A 324 -36.86 -21.17 14.18
CA THR A 324 -37.48 -20.11 13.37
C THR A 324 -36.57 -19.72 12.21
N LEU A 325 -35.29 -19.48 12.51
CA LEU A 325 -34.26 -19.15 11.53
C LEU A 325 -33.98 -20.29 10.53
N SER A 326 -34.25 -21.53 10.90
CA SER A 326 -34.09 -22.71 10.02
C SER A 326 -35.31 -22.93 9.13
N ALA A 327 -36.49 -22.46 9.55
CA ALA A 327 -37.75 -22.58 8.81
C ALA A 327 -37.96 -21.47 7.76
N GLU A 328 -37.28 -20.33 7.89
CA GLU A 328 -37.35 -19.24 6.93
C GLU A 328 -36.79 -19.62 5.55
N SER A 329 -37.42 -19.14 4.48
CA SER A 329 -36.94 -19.30 3.07
C SER A 329 -35.52 -18.75 2.84
N SER A 330 -35.01 -17.97 3.81
CA SER A 330 -33.67 -17.41 3.87
C SER A 330 -32.64 -18.30 4.57
N ALA A 331 -32.91 -19.60 4.78
CA ALA A 331 -32.04 -20.53 5.52
C ALA A 331 -30.56 -20.57 5.06
N ASN A 332 -30.26 -20.13 3.83
CA ASN A 332 -28.91 -20.02 3.27
C ASN A 332 -28.27 -18.62 3.41
N HIS A 333 -28.88 -17.67 4.12
CA HIS A 333 -28.24 -16.39 4.44
C HIS A 333 -27.42 -16.52 5.72
N PRO A 334 -26.24 -15.88 5.82
CA PRO A 334 -25.41 -15.97 7.00
C PRO A 334 -26.05 -15.22 8.18
N VAL A 335 -26.04 -15.84 9.35
CA VAL A 335 -26.62 -15.29 10.58
C VAL A 335 -25.60 -15.35 11.71
N GLU A 336 -25.44 -14.24 12.45
CA GLU A 336 -24.62 -14.15 13.67
C GLU A 336 -25.54 -13.98 14.89
N LEU A 337 -25.63 -15.02 15.72
CA LEU A 337 -26.29 -15.00 17.03
C LEU A 337 -25.30 -14.55 18.09
N ARG A 338 -25.59 -13.41 18.74
CA ARG A 338 -24.74 -12.86 19.80
C ARG A 338 -25.29 -13.19 21.17
N LEU A 339 -24.49 -13.92 21.94
CA LEU A 339 -24.79 -14.31 23.31
C LEU A 339 -24.33 -13.20 24.28
N PRO A 340 -25.12 -12.88 25.31
CA PRO A 340 -24.80 -11.85 26.29
C PRO A 340 -23.70 -12.29 27.27
N ILE A 341 -23.27 -11.36 28.12
CA ILE A 341 -22.37 -11.63 29.26
C ILE A 341 -23.22 -12.19 30.42
N GLY A 342 -22.77 -13.30 31.01
CA GLY A 342 -23.41 -13.97 32.14
C GLY A 342 -23.59 -15.47 31.92
N GLU A 343 -24.30 -16.10 32.84
CA GLU A 343 -24.62 -17.53 32.82
C GLU A 343 -25.99 -17.74 32.17
N LEU A 344 -26.02 -18.58 31.13
CA LEU A 344 -27.23 -19.00 30.42
C LEU A 344 -27.56 -20.44 30.80
N GLU A 345 -28.77 -20.64 31.26
CA GLU A 345 -29.26 -21.86 31.89
C GLU A 345 -29.92 -22.77 30.83
N LEU A 346 -29.23 -23.85 30.44
CA LEU A 346 -29.70 -24.81 29.44
C LEU A 346 -30.30 -26.04 30.13
N GLN A 347 -31.63 -26.18 30.13
CA GLN A 347 -32.31 -27.39 30.63
C GLN A 347 -32.58 -28.44 29.54
N GLN A 348 -32.25 -28.10 28.30
CA GLN A 348 -32.36 -28.92 27.10
C GLN A 348 -31.19 -28.67 26.13
N PRO A 349 -30.87 -29.62 25.23
CA PRO A 349 -29.80 -29.43 24.25
C PRO A 349 -30.13 -28.33 23.25
N VAL A 350 -29.08 -27.68 22.72
CA VAL A 350 -29.22 -26.77 21.58
C VAL A 350 -28.79 -27.49 20.31
N THR A 351 -29.75 -27.73 19.43
CA THR A 351 -29.59 -28.41 18.15
C THR A 351 -29.58 -27.41 16.99
N ILE A 352 -28.54 -27.47 16.16
CA ILE A 352 -28.36 -26.60 15.00
C ILE A 352 -28.46 -27.45 13.74
N SER A 353 -29.45 -27.14 12.91
CA SER A 353 -29.76 -27.88 11.67
C SER A 353 -29.73 -27.04 10.40
N ARG A 354 -29.04 -25.89 10.43
CA ARG A 354 -28.90 -24.97 9.29
C ARG A 354 -27.43 -24.60 9.03
N SER A 355 -27.11 -24.31 7.77
CA SER A 355 -25.81 -23.79 7.37
C SER A 355 -25.68 -22.29 7.67
N GLN A 356 -24.45 -21.78 7.60
CA GLN A 356 -24.09 -20.37 7.74
C GLN A 356 -24.53 -19.72 9.07
N LEU A 357 -24.36 -20.44 10.18
CA LEU A 357 -24.68 -19.95 11.53
C LEU A 357 -23.41 -19.67 12.32
N THR A 358 -23.30 -18.45 12.85
CA THR A 358 -22.27 -18.08 13.81
C THR A 358 -22.87 -17.88 15.19
N LEU A 359 -22.44 -18.66 16.19
CA LEU A 359 -22.78 -18.46 17.60
C LEU A 359 -21.60 -17.80 18.31
N LYS A 360 -21.80 -16.56 18.77
CA LYS A 360 -20.74 -15.71 19.28
C LYS A 360 -21.03 -15.18 20.68
N GLY A 361 -20.23 -15.59 21.65
CA GLY A 361 -20.21 -15.00 22.98
C GLY A 361 -19.19 -13.87 23.13
N GLN A 362 -19.14 -13.30 24.33
CA GLN A 362 -18.29 -12.14 24.68
C GLN A 362 -16.92 -12.52 25.25
N GLY A 363 -16.59 -13.81 25.23
CA GLY A 363 -15.31 -14.40 25.61
C GLY A 363 -15.45 -15.59 26.58
N PRO A 364 -14.46 -16.52 26.61
CA PRO A 364 -14.38 -17.56 27.64
C PRO A 364 -14.47 -16.96 29.05
N GLY A 365 -15.35 -17.51 29.88
CA GLY A 365 -15.59 -17.08 31.26
C GLY A 365 -16.47 -15.83 31.40
N ARG A 366 -16.82 -15.16 30.29
CA ARG A 366 -17.76 -14.03 30.26
C ARG A 366 -19.14 -14.44 29.83
N THR A 367 -19.24 -15.31 28.83
CA THR A 367 -20.48 -15.98 28.44
C THR A 367 -20.35 -17.44 28.82
N VAL A 368 -21.20 -17.92 29.73
CA VAL A 368 -21.21 -19.30 30.21
C VAL A 368 -22.52 -19.95 29.81
N LEU A 369 -22.45 -21.09 29.12
CA LEU A 369 -23.59 -21.95 28.82
C LEU A 369 -23.58 -23.09 29.84
N ALA A 370 -24.44 -22.99 30.85
CA ALA A 370 -24.57 -23.92 31.94
C ALA A 370 -25.59 -25.01 31.57
N ALA A 371 -25.18 -26.29 31.55
CA ALA A 371 -26.06 -27.40 31.19
C ALA A 371 -26.58 -28.11 32.45
N HIS A 372 -27.91 -28.16 32.58
CA HIS A 372 -28.66 -28.69 33.73
C HIS A 372 -29.46 -29.95 33.39
N PHE A 373 -29.10 -30.64 32.31
CA PHE A 373 -29.71 -31.90 31.89
C PHE A 373 -28.71 -33.03 31.83
N ASP A 374 -29.21 -34.26 31.75
CA ASP A 374 -28.42 -35.48 31.66
C ASP A 374 -28.56 -36.15 30.28
N ARG A 375 -27.91 -37.30 30.11
CA ARG A 375 -27.92 -38.06 28.85
C ARG A 375 -29.29 -38.65 28.50
N SER A 376 -30.26 -38.67 29.43
CA SER A 376 -31.61 -39.14 29.11
C SER A 376 -32.32 -38.22 28.11
N LYS A 377 -31.94 -36.93 28.08
CA LYS A 377 -32.48 -35.94 27.14
C LYS A 377 -31.68 -35.85 25.84
N ALA A 378 -30.35 -35.88 25.88
CA ALA A 378 -29.49 -35.78 24.69
C ALA A 378 -28.06 -36.27 24.91
N SER A 379 -27.35 -36.56 23.81
CA SER A 379 -25.95 -36.97 23.86
C SER A 379 -24.97 -35.83 24.10
N SER A 380 -25.27 -34.61 23.65
CA SER A 380 -24.36 -33.45 23.74
C SER A 380 -25.05 -32.15 24.14
N ILE A 381 -24.29 -31.19 24.69
CA ILE A 381 -24.81 -29.84 25.03
C ILE A 381 -25.17 -29.06 23.76
N LEU A 382 -24.21 -28.97 22.82
CA LEU A 382 -24.41 -28.38 21.50
C LEU A 382 -24.34 -29.49 20.45
N GLN A 383 -25.43 -29.69 19.72
CA GLN A 383 -25.52 -30.71 18.68
C GLN A 383 -25.71 -30.03 17.32
N VAL A 384 -24.80 -30.30 16.39
CA VAL A 384 -24.89 -29.82 15.01
C VAL A 384 -25.14 -31.02 14.11
N GLN A 385 -26.34 -31.09 13.53
CA GLN A 385 -26.73 -32.20 12.67
C GLN A 385 -27.74 -31.71 11.61
N PRO A 386 -27.65 -32.16 10.37
CA PRO A 386 -28.57 -31.73 9.34
C PRO A 386 -29.96 -32.35 9.53
N SER A 387 -31.01 -31.58 9.22
CA SER A 387 -32.40 -32.07 9.20
C SER A 387 -32.75 -32.89 7.94
N ARG A 388 -31.88 -32.85 6.92
CA ARG A 388 -31.99 -33.58 5.64
C ARG A 388 -30.65 -34.24 5.32
N SER A 389 -30.58 -35.10 4.30
CA SER A 389 -29.35 -35.83 3.92
C SER A 389 -28.18 -34.97 3.39
N ALA A 390 -28.26 -33.63 3.47
CA ALA A 390 -27.23 -32.72 2.98
C ALA A 390 -26.36 -32.24 4.13
N ALA A 391 -25.03 -32.25 3.93
CA ALA A 391 -24.09 -31.74 4.92
C ALA A 391 -24.30 -30.25 5.21
N LEU A 392 -24.11 -29.83 6.46
CA LEU A 392 -24.13 -28.43 6.85
C LEU A 392 -22.78 -27.76 6.56
N ASP A 393 -22.79 -26.48 6.21
CA ASP A 393 -21.57 -25.70 5.91
C ASP A 393 -21.49 -24.39 6.72
N HIS A 394 -20.28 -23.88 6.92
CA HIS A 394 -19.99 -22.57 7.52
C HIS A 394 -20.62 -22.33 8.91
N ILE A 395 -20.42 -23.28 9.83
CA ILE A 395 -20.86 -23.16 11.22
C ILE A 395 -19.68 -22.70 12.08
N HIS A 396 -19.87 -21.61 12.82
CA HIS A 396 -18.80 -20.96 13.57
C HIS A 396 -19.20 -20.77 15.03
N PHE A 397 -18.45 -21.36 15.97
CA PHE A 397 -18.64 -21.13 17.40
C PHE A 397 -17.46 -20.37 17.98
N THR A 398 -17.74 -19.27 18.68
CA THR A 398 -16.67 -18.46 19.26
C THR A 398 -17.02 -17.75 20.55
N GLY A 399 -16.06 -17.70 21.48
CA GLY A 399 -16.09 -16.76 22.60
C GLY A 399 -17.04 -17.11 23.74
N PHE A 400 -17.19 -18.37 24.13
CA PHE A 400 -18.01 -18.76 25.29
C PHE A 400 -17.43 -19.97 26.03
N THR A 401 -17.94 -20.21 27.24
CA THR A 401 -17.62 -21.37 28.07
C THR A 401 -18.79 -22.35 28.07
N LEU A 402 -18.54 -23.64 27.89
CA LEU A 402 -19.48 -24.72 28.15
C LEU A 402 -19.22 -25.30 29.54
N GLN A 403 -20.25 -25.32 30.40
CA GLN A 403 -20.14 -25.80 31.76
C GLN A 403 -21.28 -26.77 32.12
N PRO A 404 -21.00 -28.00 32.53
CA PRO A 404 -22.01 -28.87 33.16
C PRO A 404 -22.16 -28.52 34.64
N THR A 405 -23.39 -28.41 35.15
CA THR A 405 -23.63 -27.89 36.51
C THR A 405 -23.80 -29.01 37.56
N ASP A 406 -24.28 -30.19 37.19
CA ASP A 406 -24.39 -31.36 38.10
C ASP A 406 -23.27 -32.37 37.85
N THR A 407 -22.36 -32.51 38.82
CA THR A 407 -21.16 -33.35 38.70
C THR A 407 -21.42 -34.86 38.76
N ALA A 408 -22.59 -35.31 39.23
CA ALA A 408 -22.88 -36.74 39.42
C ALA A 408 -23.70 -37.37 38.27
N ALA A 409 -24.63 -36.62 37.68
CA ALA A 409 -25.48 -37.10 36.57
C ALA A 409 -24.88 -36.85 35.17
N ILE A 410 -23.93 -35.91 35.05
CA ILE A 410 -23.45 -35.37 33.76
C ILE A 410 -22.14 -36.01 33.26
N ALA A 411 -21.58 -36.99 34.00
CA ALA A 411 -20.36 -37.73 33.63
C ALA A 411 -20.44 -38.52 32.28
N ARG A 412 -21.53 -38.37 31.52
CA ARG A 412 -21.79 -39.07 30.26
C ARG A 412 -22.20 -38.17 29.09
N LEU A 413 -22.33 -36.86 29.29
CA LEU A 413 -22.68 -35.90 28.22
C LEU A 413 -21.44 -35.45 27.46
N ASP A 414 -21.60 -35.30 26.15
CA ASP A 414 -20.58 -34.75 25.27
C ASP A 414 -20.74 -33.21 25.19
N GLY A 415 -19.66 -32.47 24.94
CA GLY A 415 -19.71 -31.00 24.89
C GLY A 415 -20.31 -30.49 23.60
N ILE A 416 -19.53 -30.56 22.52
CA ILE A 416 -19.94 -30.15 21.17
C ILE A 416 -19.88 -31.37 20.26
N SER A 417 -20.98 -31.68 19.58
CA SER A 417 -21.04 -32.74 18.58
C SER A 417 -21.30 -32.13 17.20
N LEU A 418 -20.37 -32.33 16.25
CA LEU A 418 -20.52 -31.93 14.85
C LEU A 418 -20.69 -33.18 13.98
N GLN A 419 -21.87 -33.34 13.37
CA GLN A 419 -22.17 -34.46 12.48
C GLN A 419 -22.48 -33.96 11.07
N GLN A 420 -21.78 -34.49 10.06
CA GLN A 420 -21.92 -34.12 8.65
C GLN A 420 -21.76 -32.60 8.40
N VAL A 421 -20.70 -32.02 8.95
CA VAL A 421 -20.39 -30.58 8.86
C VAL A 421 -19.14 -30.33 8.03
N VAL A 422 -19.16 -29.31 7.16
CA VAL A 422 -18.03 -28.89 6.33
C VAL A 422 -17.66 -27.41 6.54
N ASP A 423 -16.39 -27.05 6.28
CA ASP A 423 -15.90 -25.66 6.23
C ASP A 423 -16.28 -24.80 7.45
N SER A 424 -16.07 -25.32 8.66
CA SER A 424 -16.58 -24.76 9.92
C SER A 424 -15.46 -24.48 10.91
N SER A 425 -15.70 -23.66 11.94
CA SER A 425 -14.66 -23.31 12.93
C SER A 425 -15.12 -23.23 14.37
N LEU A 426 -14.24 -23.64 15.29
CA LEU A 426 -14.38 -23.51 16.73
C LEU A 426 -13.21 -22.67 17.25
N SER A 427 -13.47 -21.47 17.76
CA SER A 427 -12.41 -20.54 18.18
C SER A 427 -12.65 -19.92 19.54
N ASN A 428 -11.62 -19.82 20.39
CA ASN A 428 -11.72 -19.14 21.69
C ASN A 428 -12.86 -19.68 22.56
N LEU A 429 -12.91 -21.00 22.76
CA LEU A 429 -13.92 -21.67 23.59
C LEU A 429 -13.26 -22.26 24.84
N ALA A 430 -13.96 -22.27 25.96
CA ALA A 430 -13.56 -23.04 27.14
C ALA A 430 -14.60 -24.12 27.43
N ILE A 431 -14.15 -25.32 27.77
CA ILE A 431 -15.02 -26.44 28.12
C ILE A 431 -14.61 -26.93 29.51
N ALA A 432 -15.55 -26.86 30.44
CA ALA A 432 -15.33 -27.27 31.83
C ALA A 432 -15.22 -28.79 31.97
N ALA A 433 -14.65 -29.24 33.10
CA ALA A 433 -14.49 -30.66 33.41
C ALA A 433 -15.83 -31.35 33.67
N GLY A 434 -15.88 -32.67 33.51
CA GLY A 434 -17.07 -33.49 33.82
C GLY A 434 -17.86 -33.97 32.61
N LEU A 435 -17.50 -33.52 31.40
CA LEU A 435 -18.03 -34.06 30.14
C LEU A 435 -17.27 -35.32 29.73
N ARG A 436 -17.96 -36.22 29.03
CA ARG A 436 -17.38 -37.47 28.51
C ARG A 436 -16.41 -37.19 27.37
N GLU A 437 -16.89 -36.57 26.28
CA GLU A 437 -16.07 -36.08 25.18
C GLU A 437 -16.31 -34.58 24.99
N PRO A 438 -15.29 -33.71 25.14
CA PRO A 438 -15.45 -32.27 24.96
C PRO A 438 -15.87 -31.87 23.54
N LEU A 439 -15.37 -32.59 22.54
CA LEU A 439 -15.63 -32.35 21.12
C LEU A 439 -15.72 -33.68 20.35
N MET A 440 -16.84 -33.93 19.70
CA MET A 440 -17.07 -35.07 18.81
C MET A 440 -17.20 -34.57 17.37
N LEU A 441 -16.46 -35.19 16.45
CA LEU A 441 -16.50 -34.90 15.02
C LEU A 441 -16.86 -36.18 14.26
N ASP A 442 -18.04 -36.22 13.64
CA ASP A 442 -18.53 -37.34 12.85
C ASP A 442 -18.80 -36.91 11.39
N GLN A 443 -18.16 -37.59 10.43
CA GLN A 443 -18.26 -37.29 8.99
C GLN A 443 -18.01 -35.81 8.63
N THR A 444 -17.09 -35.13 9.34
CA THR A 444 -16.77 -33.71 9.11
C THR A 444 -15.61 -33.51 8.13
N LYS A 445 -15.57 -32.38 7.42
CA LYS A 445 -14.46 -32.00 6.53
C LYS A 445 -14.05 -30.53 6.73
N ASN A 446 -12.75 -30.24 6.76
CA ASN A 446 -12.21 -28.88 6.88
C ASN A 446 -12.73 -28.10 8.11
N ILE A 447 -12.58 -28.69 9.31
CA ILE A 447 -12.93 -28.05 10.58
C ILE A 447 -11.69 -27.39 11.19
N LYS A 448 -11.75 -26.08 11.43
CA LYS A 448 -10.67 -25.31 12.06
C LYS A 448 -10.92 -25.18 13.57
N VAL A 449 -9.99 -25.66 14.40
CA VAL A 449 -10.09 -25.56 15.87
C VAL A 449 -8.93 -24.72 16.40
N GLU A 450 -9.22 -23.58 17.02
CA GLU A 450 -8.22 -22.61 17.49
C GLU A 450 -8.52 -22.14 18.92
N HIS A 451 -7.53 -22.18 19.82
CA HIS A 451 -7.69 -21.66 21.19
C HIS A 451 -8.90 -22.24 21.95
N VAL A 452 -9.19 -23.53 21.75
CA VAL A 452 -10.19 -24.25 22.55
C VAL A 452 -9.49 -24.89 23.74
N ALA A 453 -9.93 -24.57 24.96
CA ALA A 453 -9.35 -25.07 26.20
C ALA A 453 -10.30 -26.05 26.91
N VAL A 454 -9.80 -27.21 27.32
CA VAL A 454 -10.47 -28.16 28.21
C VAL A 454 -9.71 -28.17 29.52
N GLN A 455 -10.38 -27.93 30.65
CA GLN A 455 -9.71 -27.83 31.96
C GLN A 455 -8.59 -26.77 32.02
N GLY A 456 -8.69 -25.71 31.22
CA GLY A 456 -7.61 -24.70 31.11
C GLY A 456 -6.36 -25.17 30.36
N ARG A 457 -6.40 -26.36 29.72
CA ARG A 457 -5.36 -26.86 28.81
C ARG A 457 -5.84 -26.82 27.35
N PRO A 458 -5.03 -26.37 26.40
CA PRO A 458 -5.43 -26.33 24.99
C PRO A 458 -5.67 -27.73 24.42
N ILE A 459 -6.76 -27.91 23.66
CA ILE A 459 -7.01 -29.12 22.87
C ILE A 459 -6.02 -29.13 21.69
N GLN A 460 -5.20 -30.17 21.56
CA GLN A 460 -4.43 -30.40 20.34
C GLN A 460 -5.34 -30.94 19.23
N PRO A 461 -5.24 -30.43 17.99
CA PRO A 461 -6.05 -30.93 16.88
C PRO A 461 -5.76 -32.42 16.61
N PRO A 462 -6.75 -33.22 16.19
CA PRO A 462 -6.54 -34.61 15.84
C PRO A 462 -5.50 -34.72 14.70
N ALA A 463 -4.62 -35.72 14.81
CA ALA A 463 -3.36 -35.87 14.06
C ALA A 463 -3.46 -36.07 12.52
N ASN A 464 -4.55 -35.68 11.86
CA ASN A 464 -4.78 -35.91 10.43
C ASN A 464 -4.75 -34.66 9.54
N THR A 465 -4.34 -33.49 10.04
CA THR A 465 -4.26 -32.25 9.24
C THR A 465 -2.85 -31.83 8.81
N GLU A 466 -1.79 -32.52 9.20
CA GLU A 466 -0.41 -32.21 8.81
C GLU A 466 0.09 -33.05 7.61
N LYS A 467 -0.54 -32.93 6.44
CA LYS A 467 0.11 -33.30 5.17
C LYS A 467 -0.35 -32.41 4.01
N LEU A 468 -0.11 -31.10 4.09
CA LEU A 468 -0.16 -30.23 2.90
C LEU A 468 0.54 -28.87 3.05
N ALA A 469 1.60 -28.81 3.86
CA ALA A 469 2.42 -27.60 4.00
C ALA A 469 3.93 -27.89 3.92
N LYS A 470 4.36 -28.70 2.95
CA LYS A 470 5.76 -28.79 2.48
C LYS A 470 5.80 -29.17 0.99
N SER A 471 5.20 -28.34 0.15
CA SER A 471 5.63 -28.11 -1.25
C SER A 471 4.74 -27.04 -1.88
N MET A 472 5.10 -25.77 -1.67
CA MET A 472 4.95 -24.68 -2.64
C MET A 472 5.67 -23.44 -2.12
#